data_AF-A0A0X8XZ49-F1
#
_entry.id   AF-A0A0X8XZ49-F1
#
_cell.length_a   1.000
_cell.length_b   1.000
_cell.length_c   1.000
_cell.angle_alpha   90.00
_cell.angle_beta   90.00
_cell.angle_gamma   90.00
#
_symmetry.space_group_name_H-M   'P 1'
#
loop_
_entity.id
_entity.type
_entity.pdbx_description
1 polymer ?
#
loop_
_entity_poly.entity_id
_entity_poly.type
_entity_poly.pdbx_seq_one_letter_code
_entity_poly.pdbx_strand_id
1 'polypeptide(L)'
;MHCPVCGHDCVTDARKLLQTLPGRFAPCPDCMGLIYDKRLPPPDISPAEPCPSCGKRFIDEVCADIYRVMAGEGDLAGTEPLAAVGTPLIHPGFAMRLAPYLPPGSLILLSKKVGERAAGRLVAEVPEVRGVVRAGAGTPGIADTDAEPATHTLLAGCDVRADIFPTRAGPVVVYKQQSALHVEFPRDHNAKILTLEREIGAAPAPDVRRRLLGRRHPRARRRPGRYPPRGLQ
;
A
#
# COMPACT_ATOMS: atom_id res chain seq x y z
N MET A 1 -7.49 -11.14 10.98
CA MET A 1 -7.48 -9.96 11.87
C MET A 1 -8.42 -8.98 11.24
N HIS A 2 -9.31 -8.35 12.01
CA HIS A 2 -10.27 -7.42 11.45
C HIS A 2 -9.56 -6.21 10.86
N CYS A 3 -9.82 -5.94 9.59
CA CYS A 3 -9.33 -4.77 8.90
C CYS A 3 -10.04 -3.53 9.43
N PRO A 4 -9.32 -2.46 9.83
CA PRO A 4 -9.94 -1.24 10.33
C PRO A 4 -10.68 -0.45 9.23
N VAL A 5 -10.45 -0.76 7.95
CA VAL A 5 -11.09 -0.07 6.82
C VAL A 5 -12.37 -0.76 6.40
N CYS A 6 -12.31 -2.05 6.05
CA CYS A 6 -13.50 -2.76 5.55
C CYS A 6 -14.19 -3.64 6.60
N GLY A 7 -13.62 -3.82 7.79
CA GLY A 7 -14.18 -4.70 8.83
C GLY A 7 -14.04 -6.20 8.59
N HIS A 8 -13.49 -6.63 7.45
CA HIS A 8 -13.31 -8.05 7.11
C HIS A 8 -11.90 -8.56 7.46
N ASP A 9 -11.63 -9.85 7.28
CA ASP A 9 -10.34 -10.50 7.58
C ASP A 9 -9.24 -10.31 6.51
N CYS A 10 -9.22 -9.18 5.82
CA CYS A 10 -8.30 -8.92 4.71
C CYS A 10 -6.87 -8.53 5.18
N VAL A 11 -6.63 -8.46 6.49
CA VAL A 11 -5.32 -8.32 7.13
C VAL A 11 -4.95 -9.66 7.77
N THR A 12 -3.83 -10.22 7.33
CA THR A 12 -3.37 -11.55 7.74
C THR A 12 -2.06 -11.50 8.53
N ASP A 13 -1.77 -12.56 9.29
CA ASP A 13 -0.47 -12.69 9.96
C ASP A 13 0.66 -12.63 8.93
N ALA A 14 1.73 -11.91 9.24
CA ALA A 14 2.84 -11.69 8.31
C ALA A 14 3.48 -13.01 7.84
N ARG A 15 3.63 -14.01 8.71
CA ARG A 15 4.21 -15.31 8.33
C ARG A 15 3.29 -16.04 7.35
N LYS A 16 1.98 -16.02 7.60
CA LYS A 16 1.00 -16.58 6.66
C LYS A 16 1.04 -15.89 5.31
N LEU A 17 1.09 -14.56 5.28
CA LEU A 17 1.19 -13.80 4.03
C LEU A 17 2.45 -14.17 3.24
N LEU A 18 3.61 -14.21 3.92
CA LEU A 18 4.90 -14.55 3.31
C LEU A 18 4.90 -15.95 2.69
N GLN A 19 4.24 -16.93 3.32
CA GLN A 19 4.08 -18.29 2.78
C GLN A 19 3.28 -18.32 1.48
N THR A 20 2.40 -17.35 1.23
CA THR A 20 1.62 -17.28 -0.01
C THR A 20 2.35 -16.62 -1.18
N LEU A 21 3.51 -16.00 -0.96
CA LEU A 21 4.22 -15.24 -2.01
C LEU A 21 4.81 -16.09 -3.13
N PRO A 22 5.45 -17.26 -2.86
CA PRO A 22 6.01 -18.07 -3.92
C PRO A 22 4.94 -18.41 -4.97
N GLY A 23 5.16 -17.96 -6.20
CA GLY A 23 4.23 -18.22 -7.31
C GLY A 23 2.89 -17.49 -7.25
N ARG A 24 2.65 -16.57 -6.28
CA ARG A 24 1.37 -15.86 -6.14
C ARG A 24 0.94 -15.16 -7.43
N PHE A 25 1.89 -14.47 -8.05
CA PHE A 25 1.70 -13.72 -9.30
C PHE A 25 2.32 -14.42 -10.52
N ALA A 26 2.86 -15.62 -10.34
CA ALA A 26 3.37 -16.40 -11.45
C ALA A 26 2.19 -17.05 -12.21
N PRO A 27 2.30 -17.14 -13.55
CA PRO A 27 1.36 -17.93 -14.33
C PRO A 27 1.49 -19.42 -14.01
N CYS A 28 0.40 -20.15 -14.15
CA CYS A 28 0.46 -21.60 -14.33
C CYS A 28 0.63 -21.94 -15.83
N PRO A 29 0.88 -23.21 -16.21
CA PRO A 29 1.02 -23.59 -17.62
C PRO A 29 -0.19 -23.23 -18.50
N ASP A 30 -1.38 -23.12 -17.91
CA ASP A 30 -2.63 -22.82 -18.62
C ASP A 30 -2.98 -21.32 -18.64
N CYS A 31 -2.15 -20.47 -18.02
CA CYS A 31 -2.37 -19.04 -18.05
C CYS A 31 -2.07 -18.48 -19.45
N MET A 32 -3.03 -17.76 -20.00
CA MET A 32 -2.84 -16.90 -21.17
C MET A 32 -2.76 -15.45 -20.72
N GLY A 33 -2.04 -14.63 -21.50
CA GLY A 33 -1.94 -13.21 -21.23
C GLY A 33 -1.59 -12.45 -22.50
N LEU A 34 -2.41 -11.45 -22.84
CA LEU A 34 -2.14 -10.54 -23.94
C LEU A 34 -1.42 -9.29 -23.44
N ILE A 35 -0.29 -8.98 -24.04
CA ILE A 35 0.46 -7.74 -23.74
C ILE A 35 -0.13 -6.63 -24.60
N TYR A 36 -0.57 -5.55 -23.98
CA TYR A 36 -1.13 -4.39 -24.68
C TYR A 36 -0.15 -3.21 -24.69
N ASP A 37 -0.18 -2.42 -25.77
CA ASP A 37 0.47 -1.11 -25.78
C ASP A 37 -0.35 -0.16 -24.91
N LYS A 38 0.17 0.13 -23.71
CA LYS A 38 -0.50 0.95 -22.69
C LYS A 38 -0.75 2.40 -23.14
N ARG A 39 -0.15 2.83 -24.25
CA ARG A 39 -0.30 4.16 -24.86
C ARG A 39 -1.46 4.23 -25.85
N LEU A 40 -2.08 3.10 -26.17
CA LEU A 40 -3.26 3.02 -27.01
C LEU A 40 -4.47 2.62 -26.17
N PRO A 41 -5.70 2.95 -26.60
CA PRO A 41 -6.91 2.34 -26.05
C PRO A 41 -6.80 0.82 -26.11
N PRO A 42 -7.43 0.08 -25.17
CA PRO A 42 -7.46 -1.37 -25.26
C PRO A 42 -8.14 -1.79 -26.56
N PRO A 43 -7.71 -2.92 -27.17
CA PRO A 43 -8.39 -3.47 -28.34
C PRO A 43 -9.83 -3.82 -27.99
N ASP A 44 -10.73 -3.71 -28.98
CA ASP A 44 -12.13 -4.10 -28.85
C ASP A 44 -12.26 -5.64 -28.91
N ILE A 45 -11.92 -6.27 -27.78
CA ILE A 45 -12.02 -7.71 -27.56
C ILE A 45 -12.77 -7.97 -26.26
N SER A 46 -13.47 -9.11 -26.23
CA SER A 46 -14.17 -9.53 -25.01
C SER A 46 -13.19 -9.69 -23.84
N PRO A 47 -13.60 -9.36 -22.60
CA PRO A 47 -12.77 -9.57 -21.43
C PRO A 47 -12.27 -11.01 -21.36
N ALA A 48 -10.99 -11.19 -21.08
CA ALA A 48 -10.44 -12.51 -20.83
C ALA A 48 -11.11 -13.12 -19.59
N GLU A 49 -11.57 -14.36 -19.73
CA GLU A 49 -12.03 -15.17 -18.61
C GLU A 49 -10.84 -15.52 -17.70
N PRO A 50 -11.03 -15.62 -16.38
CA PRO A 50 -10.00 -16.11 -15.47
C PRO A 50 -9.46 -17.48 -15.90
N CYS A 51 -8.16 -17.71 -15.72
CA CYS A 51 -7.56 -18.99 -16.03
C CYS A 51 -8.33 -20.12 -15.30
N PRO A 52 -8.82 -21.16 -15.99
CA PRO A 52 -9.66 -22.19 -15.36
C PRO A 52 -8.92 -23.00 -14.29
N SER A 53 -7.60 -23.09 -14.40
CA SER A 53 -6.76 -23.89 -13.49
C SER A 53 -6.37 -23.13 -12.22
N CYS A 54 -6.22 -21.80 -12.27
CA CYS A 54 -5.71 -21.04 -11.13
C CYS A 54 -6.46 -19.73 -10.81
N GLY A 55 -7.45 -19.36 -11.61
CA GLY A 55 -8.30 -18.18 -11.43
C GLY A 55 -7.59 -16.83 -11.62
N LYS A 56 -6.38 -16.80 -12.17
CA LYS A 56 -5.61 -15.57 -12.39
C LYS A 56 -5.80 -15.04 -13.82
N ARG A 57 -5.68 -13.72 -13.98
CA ARG A 57 -5.61 -13.04 -15.29
C ARG A 57 -4.36 -12.19 -15.42
N PHE A 58 -3.88 -11.96 -16.64
CA PHE A 58 -2.74 -11.09 -16.86
C PHE A 58 -3.13 -9.62 -16.58
N ILE A 59 -2.22 -8.84 -15.98
CA ILE A 59 -2.52 -7.47 -15.53
C ILE A 59 -3.05 -6.55 -16.64
N ASP A 60 -2.56 -6.69 -17.87
CA ASP A 60 -3.01 -5.83 -18.98
C ASP A 60 -4.47 -6.11 -19.35
N GLU A 61 -4.91 -7.37 -19.25
CA GLU A 61 -6.30 -7.79 -19.47
C GLU A 61 -7.22 -7.30 -18.33
N VAL A 62 -6.76 -7.38 -17.09
CA VAL A 62 -7.47 -6.81 -15.93
C VAL A 62 -7.64 -5.30 -16.10
N CYS A 63 -6.59 -4.59 -16.52
CA CYS A 63 -6.66 -3.16 -16.81
C CYS A 63 -7.62 -2.84 -17.97
N ALA A 64 -7.70 -3.67 -19.00
CA ALA A 64 -8.64 -3.48 -20.11
C ALA A 64 -10.10 -3.65 -19.65
N ASP A 65 -10.36 -4.60 -18.76
CA ASP A 65 -11.69 -4.79 -18.16
C ASP A 65 -12.07 -3.60 -17.26
N ILE A 66 -11.12 -3.08 -16.46
CA ILE A 66 -11.29 -1.84 -15.70
C ILE A 66 -11.63 -0.67 -16.63
N TYR A 67 -10.89 -0.54 -17.75
CA TYR A 67 -11.11 0.51 -18.75
C TYR A 67 -12.53 0.45 -19.30
N ARG A 68 -13.01 -0.75 -19.65
CA ARG A 68 -14.36 -0.97 -20.18
C ARG A 68 -15.45 -0.54 -19.19
N VAL A 69 -15.30 -0.88 -17.91
CA VAL A 69 -16.26 -0.45 -16.88
C VAL A 69 -16.25 1.08 -16.74
N MET A 70 -15.06 1.70 -16.69
CA MET A 70 -14.92 3.15 -16.59
C MET A 70 -15.52 3.87 -17.81
N ALA A 71 -15.28 3.37 -19.02
CA ALA A 71 -15.87 3.92 -20.24
C ALA A 71 -17.41 3.74 -20.25
N GLY A 72 -17.91 2.59 -19.80
CA GLY A 72 -19.34 2.31 -19.72
C GLY A 72 -20.09 3.22 -18.73
N GLU A 73 -19.43 3.72 -17.69
CA GLU A 73 -19.99 4.71 -16.76
C GLU A 73 -19.68 6.17 -17.15
N GLY A 74 -18.94 6.39 -18.25
CA GLY A 74 -18.59 7.73 -18.75
C GLY A 74 -17.40 8.41 -18.07
N ASP A 75 -16.63 7.70 -17.24
CA ASP A 75 -15.38 8.21 -16.65
C ASP A 75 -14.25 8.33 -17.69
N LEU A 76 -14.37 7.57 -18.78
CA LEU A 76 -13.50 7.60 -19.95
C LEU A 76 -14.35 7.75 -21.21
N ALA A 77 -13.84 8.46 -22.21
CA ALA A 77 -14.49 8.64 -23.51
C ALA A 77 -14.32 7.42 -24.45
N GLY A 78 -13.44 6.48 -24.08
CA GLY A 78 -13.16 5.27 -24.87
C GLY A 78 -12.00 5.45 -25.86
N THR A 79 -11.47 6.66 -26.01
CA THR A 79 -10.34 6.99 -26.90
C THR A 79 -9.02 7.20 -26.15
N GLU A 80 -9.05 7.15 -24.82
CA GLU A 80 -7.87 7.31 -23.99
C GLU A 80 -6.94 6.10 -24.01
N PRO A 81 -5.63 6.30 -23.75
CA PRO A 81 -4.72 5.18 -23.56
C PRO A 81 -5.18 4.28 -22.40
N LEU A 82 -4.87 2.98 -22.46
CA LEU A 82 -5.11 2.04 -21.37
C LEU A 82 -4.53 2.53 -20.03
N ALA A 83 -3.38 3.21 -20.06
CA ALA A 83 -2.78 3.82 -18.87
C ALA A 83 -3.67 4.89 -18.17
N ALA A 84 -4.72 5.39 -18.84
CA ALA A 84 -5.65 6.36 -18.26
C ALA A 84 -6.55 5.76 -17.17
N VAL A 85 -6.66 4.43 -17.06
CA VAL A 85 -7.40 3.79 -15.95
C VAL A 85 -6.85 4.17 -14.59
N GLY A 86 -5.54 4.44 -14.51
CA GLY A 86 -4.84 4.78 -13.28
C GLY A 86 -3.68 3.83 -12.99
N THR A 87 -3.22 3.84 -11.74
CA THR A 87 -2.11 3.03 -11.27
C THR A 87 -2.64 1.78 -10.55
N PRO A 88 -2.35 0.57 -11.04
CA PRO A 88 -2.69 -0.67 -10.36
C PRO A 88 -1.70 -0.93 -9.21
N LEU A 89 -2.18 -0.88 -7.97
CA LEU A 89 -1.39 -1.16 -6.76
C LEU A 89 -1.60 -2.61 -6.34
N ILE A 90 -0.58 -3.44 -6.57
CA ILE A 90 -0.68 -4.89 -6.34
C ILE A 90 -0.57 -5.25 -4.85
N HIS A 91 -1.43 -6.16 -4.38
CA HIS A 91 -1.50 -6.67 -3.02
C HIS A 91 -1.23 -8.20 -2.95
N PRO A 92 -0.27 -8.65 -2.14
CA PRO A 92 0.75 -7.84 -1.47
C PRO A 92 1.73 -7.21 -2.47
N GLY A 93 2.28 -6.07 -2.08
CA GLY A 93 3.26 -5.32 -2.83
C GLY A 93 4.68 -5.77 -2.55
N PHE A 94 5.37 -6.25 -3.57
CA PHE A 94 6.81 -6.50 -3.52
C PHE A 94 7.42 -6.25 -4.90
N ALA A 95 8.74 -6.16 -4.96
CA ALA A 95 9.43 -5.93 -6.22
C ALA A 95 9.35 -7.19 -7.11
N MET A 96 8.80 -7.02 -8.31
CA MET A 96 8.57 -8.09 -9.27
C MET A 96 9.39 -7.84 -10.54
N ARG A 97 9.96 -8.90 -11.10
CA ARG A 97 10.75 -8.84 -12.35
C ARG A 97 9.91 -8.95 -13.61
N LEU A 98 8.72 -9.53 -13.49
CA LEU A 98 7.79 -9.78 -14.58
C LEU A 98 6.44 -9.15 -14.25
N ALA A 99 5.68 -8.82 -15.28
CA ALA A 99 4.30 -8.38 -15.12
C ALA A 99 3.46 -9.51 -14.47
N PRO A 100 2.63 -9.18 -13.46
CA PRO A 100 1.96 -10.19 -12.64
C PRO A 100 0.72 -10.78 -13.31
N TYR A 101 0.43 -12.03 -12.98
CA TYR A 101 -0.88 -12.65 -13.12
C TYR A 101 -1.65 -12.49 -11.82
N LEU A 102 -2.75 -11.75 -11.86
CA LEU A 102 -3.45 -11.26 -10.68
C LEU A 102 -4.51 -12.27 -10.22
N PRO A 103 -4.43 -12.79 -8.99
CA PRO A 103 -5.53 -13.52 -8.37
C PRO A 103 -6.62 -12.55 -7.88
N PRO A 104 -7.81 -13.06 -7.52
CA PRO A 104 -8.87 -12.24 -6.94
C PRO A 104 -8.43 -11.43 -5.71
N GLY A 105 -8.94 -10.20 -5.57
CA GLY A 105 -8.67 -9.30 -4.45
C GLY A 105 -7.21 -8.88 -4.30
N SER A 106 -6.44 -8.85 -5.39
CA SER A 106 -5.00 -8.55 -5.39
C SER A 106 -4.63 -7.20 -6.00
N LEU A 107 -5.60 -6.37 -6.38
CA LEU A 107 -5.35 -5.06 -6.98
C LEU A 107 -6.16 -3.97 -6.27
N ILE A 108 -5.49 -2.87 -5.94
CA ILE A 108 -6.14 -1.61 -5.55
C ILE A 108 -5.94 -0.63 -6.70
N LEU A 109 -7.01 -0.06 -7.24
CA LEU A 109 -6.93 0.91 -8.32
C LEU A 109 -6.79 2.31 -7.74
N LEU A 110 -5.70 3.02 -8.08
CA LEU A 110 -5.56 4.45 -7.81
C LEU A 110 -5.77 5.24 -9.10
N SER A 111 -6.83 6.02 -9.19
CA SER A 111 -7.17 6.75 -10.43
C SER A 111 -7.64 8.17 -10.17
N LYS A 112 -7.28 9.10 -11.06
CA LYS A 112 -7.80 10.48 -11.02
C LYS A 112 -9.20 10.61 -11.64
N LYS A 113 -9.57 9.69 -12.54
CA LYS A 113 -10.76 9.80 -13.38
C LYS A 113 -11.96 9.01 -12.87
N VAL A 114 -11.73 8.04 -11.98
CA VAL A 114 -12.78 7.09 -11.58
C VAL A 114 -13.89 7.73 -10.76
N GLY A 115 -15.13 7.49 -11.19
CA GLY A 115 -16.40 7.87 -10.56
C GLY A 115 -16.83 6.87 -9.47
N GLU A 116 -17.80 7.27 -8.64
CA GLU A 116 -18.33 6.39 -7.57
C GLU A 116 -19.08 5.17 -8.13
N ARG A 117 -19.85 5.38 -9.20
CA ARG A 117 -20.59 4.30 -9.87
C ARG A 117 -19.65 3.25 -10.45
N ALA A 118 -18.64 3.69 -11.20
CA ALA A 118 -17.60 2.80 -11.72
C ALA A 118 -16.86 2.10 -10.58
N ALA A 119 -16.49 2.81 -9.51
CA ALA A 119 -15.80 2.20 -8.37
C ALA A 119 -16.59 1.04 -7.75
N GLY A 120 -17.89 1.21 -7.55
CA GLY A 120 -18.77 0.14 -7.05
C GLY A 120 -18.84 -1.05 -8.00
N ARG A 121 -19.01 -0.79 -9.30
CA ARG A 121 -19.04 -1.84 -10.34
C ARG A 121 -17.71 -2.58 -10.45
N LEU A 122 -16.58 -1.88 -10.40
CA LEU A 122 -15.25 -2.48 -10.49
C LEU A 122 -15.02 -3.49 -9.37
N VAL A 123 -15.38 -3.16 -8.12
CA VAL A 123 -15.25 -4.10 -6.99
C VAL A 123 -16.21 -5.29 -7.11
N ALA A 124 -17.37 -5.10 -7.73
CA ALA A 124 -18.38 -6.16 -7.90
C ALA A 124 -18.11 -7.08 -9.10
N GLU A 125 -17.60 -6.54 -10.20
CA GLU A 125 -17.53 -7.21 -11.51
C GLU A 125 -16.11 -7.65 -11.89
N VAL A 126 -15.07 -7.02 -11.35
CA VAL A 126 -13.66 -7.34 -11.68
C VAL A 126 -13.01 -8.04 -10.49
N PRO A 127 -12.88 -9.38 -10.49
CA PRO A 127 -12.53 -10.15 -9.29
C PRO A 127 -11.21 -9.75 -8.63
N GLU A 128 -10.25 -9.27 -9.40
CA GLU A 128 -8.93 -8.83 -8.93
C GLU A 128 -9.00 -7.52 -8.14
N VAL A 129 -10.00 -6.67 -8.41
CA VAL A 129 -10.16 -5.36 -7.77
C VAL A 129 -10.65 -5.55 -6.34
N ARG A 130 -9.74 -5.30 -5.41
CA ARG A 130 -9.99 -5.27 -3.96
C ARG A 130 -10.61 -3.94 -3.51
N GLY A 131 -10.20 -2.84 -4.14
CA GLY A 131 -10.62 -1.50 -3.75
C GLY A 131 -10.24 -0.46 -4.79
N VAL A 132 -10.95 0.67 -4.76
CA VAL A 132 -10.82 1.76 -5.71
C VAL A 132 -10.66 3.07 -4.97
N VAL A 133 -9.57 3.77 -5.27
CA VAL A 133 -9.16 5.03 -4.64
C VAL A 133 -9.11 6.12 -5.69
N ARG A 134 -9.82 7.23 -5.44
CA ARG A 134 -9.69 8.45 -6.23
C ARG A 134 -8.48 9.25 -5.77
N ALA A 135 -7.56 9.53 -6.68
CA ALA A 135 -6.41 10.36 -6.39
C ALA A 135 -6.82 11.83 -6.31
N GLY A 136 -6.56 12.46 -5.16
CA GLY A 136 -6.71 13.90 -4.96
C GLY A 136 -5.66 14.74 -5.71
N ALA A 137 -5.80 16.07 -5.62
CA ALA A 137 -4.93 17.03 -6.32
C ALA A 137 -3.51 17.15 -5.73
N GLY A 138 -3.28 16.61 -4.52
CA GLY A 138 -1.99 16.66 -3.83
C GLY A 138 -1.43 15.29 -3.50
N THR A 139 -0.28 15.28 -2.83
CA THR A 139 0.43 14.06 -2.42
C THR A 139 0.16 13.76 -0.95
N PRO A 140 -0.55 12.67 -0.59
CA PRO A 140 -0.83 12.40 0.80
C PRO A 140 0.44 12.24 1.64
N GLY A 141 0.47 12.87 2.81
CA GLY A 141 1.63 12.86 3.69
C GLY A 141 2.78 13.79 3.29
N ILE A 142 2.63 14.59 2.23
CA ILE A 142 3.54 15.71 1.90
C ILE A 142 2.72 17.00 1.92
N ALA A 143 2.77 17.72 3.03
CA ALA A 143 2.14 19.02 3.20
C ALA A 143 3.02 19.94 4.06
N ASP A 144 2.81 21.25 3.90
CA ASP A 144 3.23 22.25 4.88
C ASP A 144 2.56 21.95 6.23
N THR A 145 3.23 22.15 7.35
CA THR A 145 2.69 21.80 8.69
C THR A 145 1.42 22.57 9.04
N ASP A 146 1.21 23.71 8.37
CA ASP A 146 0.07 24.60 8.59
C ASP A 146 -1.09 24.35 7.60
N ALA A 147 -0.93 23.44 6.64
CA ALA A 147 -1.94 23.12 5.63
C ALA A 147 -2.65 21.79 5.93
N GLU A 148 -3.93 21.71 5.56
CA GLU A 148 -4.67 20.45 5.61
C GLU A 148 -3.98 19.39 4.74
N PRO A 149 -3.74 18.17 5.26
CA PRO A 149 -3.08 17.13 4.49
C PRO A 149 -3.86 16.79 3.22
N ALA A 150 -3.16 16.76 2.09
CA ALA A 150 -3.74 16.17 0.89
C ALA A 150 -4.13 14.72 1.18
N THR A 151 -5.29 14.29 0.70
CA THR A 151 -5.73 12.89 0.84
C THR A 151 -6.21 12.36 -0.49
N HIS A 152 -6.23 11.04 -0.59
CA HIS A 152 -7.00 10.35 -1.61
C HIS A 152 -8.29 9.84 -0.97
N THR A 153 -9.30 9.56 -1.78
CA THR A 153 -10.61 9.13 -1.30
C THR A 153 -10.84 7.66 -1.66
N LEU A 154 -11.06 6.81 -0.67
CA LEU A 154 -11.56 5.45 -0.90
C LEU A 154 -13.00 5.53 -1.39
N LEU A 155 -13.27 5.12 -2.62
CA LEU A 155 -14.62 5.14 -3.19
C LEU A 155 -15.36 3.82 -2.97
N ALA A 156 -14.65 2.69 -3.02
CA ALA A 156 -15.24 1.35 -2.86
C ALA A 156 -14.21 0.32 -2.39
N GLY A 157 -14.68 -0.71 -1.70
CA GLY A 157 -13.89 -1.88 -1.30
C GLY A 157 -12.90 -1.61 -0.16
N CYS A 158 -11.69 -2.15 -0.28
CA CYS A 158 -10.63 -2.02 0.71
C CYS A 158 -9.30 -1.66 0.06
N ASP A 159 -8.64 -0.63 0.56
CA ASP A 159 -7.35 -0.14 0.10
C ASP A 159 -6.20 -0.44 1.08
N VAL A 160 -6.42 -1.30 2.08
CA VAL A 160 -5.33 -1.78 2.94
C VAL A 160 -4.46 -2.71 2.13
N ARG A 161 -3.23 -2.27 1.89
CA ARG A 161 -2.20 -3.02 1.16
C ARG A 161 -1.11 -3.47 2.11
N ALA A 162 -0.61 -4.70 1.91
CA ALA A 162 0.60 -5.16 2.57
C ALA A 162 1.79 -4.89 1.64
N ASP A 163 2.81 -4.20 2.12
CA ASP A 163 4.06 -3.95 1.42
C ASP A 163 5.16 -4.78 2.06
N ILE A 164 5.98 -5.44 1.24
CA ILE A 164 6.99 -6.38 1.69
C ILE A 164 8.35 -5.84 1.33
N PHE A 165 9.15 -5.61 2.35
CA PHE A 165 10.49 -5.05 2.24
C PHE A 165 11.52 -6.13 2.59
N PRO A 166 12.36 -6.57 1.64
CA PRO A 166 13.45 -7.47 1.97
C PRO A 166 14.48 -6.73 2.83
N THR A 167 14.94 -7.39 3.89
CA THR A 167 16.03 -6.90 4.78
C THR A 167 16.99 -8.06 5.07
N ARG A 168 18.18 -7.76 5.58
CA ARG A 168 19.17 -8.78 5.99
C ARG A 168 18.68 -9.67 7.14
N ALA A 169 17.78 -9.16 7.98
CA ALA A 169 17.19 -9.92 9.09
C ALA A 169 15.95 -10.74 8.66
N GLY A 170 15.58 -10.68 7.38
CA GLY A 170 14.35 -11.27 6.83
C GLY A 170 13.36 -10.21 6.35
N PRO A 171 12.30 -10.62 5.64
CA PRO A 171 11.32 -9.68 5.08
C PRO A 171 10.46 -9.03 6.17
N VAL A 172 10.22 -7.72 6.04
CA VAL A 172 9.30 -6.96 6.87
C VAL A 172 8.01 -6.72 6.09
N VAL A 173 6.86 -7.01 6.70
CA VAL A 173 5.53 -6.73 6.13
C VAL A 173 4.95 -5.50 6.82
N VAL A 174 4.58 -4.50 6.02
CA VAL A 174 3.96 -3.26 6.50
C VAL A 174 2.59 -3.12 5.86
N TYR A 175 1.54 -3.07 6.68
CA TYR A 175 0.19 -2.78 6.19
C TYR A 175 -0.07 -1.28 6.15
N LYS A 176 -0.57 -0.78 5.02
CA LYS A 176 -0.80 0.64 4.74
C LYS A 176 -2.18 0.84 4.12
N GLN A 177 -2.92 1.83 4.60
CA GLN A 177 -4.12 2.33 3.93
C GLN A 177 -3.69 3.27 2.80
N GLN A 178 -3.91 2.88 1.54
CA GLN A 178 -3.38 3.63 0.38
C GLN A 178 -4.02 5.01 0.21
N SER A 179 -5.25 5.23 0.68
CA SER A 179 -5.94 6.50 0.55
C SER A 179 -5.36 7.59 1.47
N ALA A 180 -4.68 7.18 2.55
CA ALA A 180 -4.19 8.06 3.61
C ALA A 180 -2.66 8.24 3.59
N LEU A 181 -1.95 7.65 2.63
CA LEU A 181 -0.48 7.62 2.59
C LEU A 181 0.05 7.87 1.17
N HIS A 182 1.24 8.44 1.08
CA HIS A 182 1.96 8.52 -0.18
C HIS A 182 2.24 7.11 -0.72
N VAL A 183 1.97 6.91 -2.01
CA VAL A 183 2.30 5.66 -2.69
C VAL A 183 3.80 5.59 -2.95
N GLU A 184 4.51 4.83 -2.12
CA GLU A 184 5.89 4.40 -2.39
C GLU A 184 5.89 2.97 -2.91
N PHE A 185 6.43 2.75 -4.11
CA PHE A 185 6.63 1.39 -4.62
C PHE A 185 7.87 0.74 -4.00
N PRO A 186 7.75 -0.48 -3.44
CA PRO A 186 8.92 -1.22 -2.97
C PRO A 186 9.83 -1.51 -4.16
N ARG A 187 11.11 -1.14 -4.03
CA ARG A 187 12.17 -1.44 -5.01
C ARG A 187 13.01 -2.60 -4.50
N ASP A 188 13.62 -3.35 -5.42
CA ASP A 188 14.58 -4.43 -5.09
C ASP A 188 15.72 -3.94 -4.17
N HIS A 189 16.06 -2.65 -4.27
CA HIS A 189 17.07 -1.99 -3.47
C HIS A 189 16.48 -0.75 -2.79
N ASN A 190 16.41 -0.76 -1.45
CA ASN A 190 15.93 0.37 -0.66
C ASN A 190 17.09 1.02 0.10
N ALA A 191 17.61 2.12 -0.44
CA ALA A 191 18.75 2.84 0.14
C ALA A 191 18.49 3.29 1.59
N LYS A 192 17.25 3.67 1.94
CA LYS A 192 16.89 4.06 3.32
C LYS A 192 17.05 2.88 4.28
N ILE A 193 16.57 1.70 3.89
CA ILE A 193 16.71 0.47 4.69
C ILE A 193 18.18 0.07 4.82
N LEU A 194 18.93 0.08 3.72
CA LEU A 194 20.34 -0.33 3.72
C LEU A 194 21.24 0.61 4.51
N THR A 195 20.96 1.92 4.48
CA THR A 195 21.63 2.89 5.33
C THR A 195 21.31 2.61 6.80
N LEU A 196 20.04 2.43 7.16
CA LEU A 196 19.66 2.07 8.53
C LEU A 196 20.34 0.77 9.00
N GLU A 197 20.37 -0.26 8.17
CA GLU A 197 21.06 -1.53 8.48
C GLU A 197 22.55 -1.31 8.73
N ARG A 198 23.20 -0.46 7.94
CA ARG A 198 24.62 -0.11 8.12
C ARG A 198 24.85 0.58 9.45
N GLU A 199 24.02 1.56 9.81
CA GLU A 199 24.13 2.29 11.07
C GLU A 199 23.86 1.39 12.28
N ILE A 200 22.86 0.51 12.21
CA ILE A 200 22.58 -0.47 13.27
C ILE A 200 23.75 -1.46 13.41
N GLY A 201 24.34 -1.92 12.31
CA GLY A 201 25.48 -2.84 12.34
C GLY A 201 26.79 -2.19 12.80
N ALA A 202 26.95 -0.87 12.59
CA ALA A 202 28.11 -0.10 13.05
C ALA A 202 27.97 0.35 14.52
N ALA A 203 26.74 0.45 15.02
CA ALA A 203 26.49 0.80 16.41
C ALA A 203 27.00 -0.33 17.35
N PRO A 204 27.81 -0.03 18.37
CA PRO A 204 28.16 -1.02 19.38
C PRO A 204 26.86 -1.52 20.03
N ALA A 205 26.74 -2.84 20.20
CA ALA A 205 25.59 -3.45 20.84
C ALA A 205 25.29 -2.70 22.14
N PRO A 206 24.03 -2.26 22.38
CA PRO A 206 23.72 -1.55 23.61
C PRO A 206 24.13 -2.44 24.78
N ASP A 207 25.02 -1.94 25.63
CA ASP A 207 25.42 -2.61 26.86
C ASP A 207 24.22 -2.57 27.84
N VAL A 208 23.29 -3.51 27.64
CA VAL A 208 22.08 -3.66 28.46
C VAL A 208 22.43 -4.00 29.91
N ARG A 209 23.69 -4.40 30.22
CA ARG A 209 24.11 -4.70 31.59
C ARG A 209 24.44 -3.46 32.43
N ARG A 210 24.65 -2.28 31.83
CA ARG A 210 25.10 -1.09 32.59
C ARG A 210 23.97 -0.19 33.12
N ARG A 211 22.69 -0.46 32.82
CA ARG A 211 21.55 0.34 33.33
C ARG A 211 20.85 -0.21 34.58
N LEU A 212 21.15 -1.43 35.01
CA LEU A 212 20.54 -2.02 36.21
C LEU A 212 21.38 -1.85 37.50
N LEU A 213 22.60 -1.31 37.42
CA LEU A 213 23.42 -1.03 38.59
C LEU A 213 23.86 0.43 38.61
N GLY A 214 23.13 1.25 39.38
CA GLY A 214 23.69 2.45 39.99
C GLY A 214 23.35 3.80 39.37
N ARG A 215 22.08 4.20 39.37
CA ARG A 215 21.74 5.61 39.61
C ARG A 215 21.16 5.74 41.02
N ARG A 216 22.04 5.80 42.03
CA ARG A 216 21.65 6.33 43.34
C ARG A 216 21.33 7.81 43.15
N HIS A 217 20.07 8.17 43.37
CA HIS A 217 19.63 9.56 43.48
C HIS A 217 20.55 10.32 44.46
N PRO A 218 21.06 11.52 44.12
CA PRO A 218 21.56 12.42 45.14
C PRO A 218 20.37 12.84 46.01
N ARG A 219 20.39 12.45 47.28
CA ARG A 219 19.43 12.93 48.28
C ARG A 219 19.46 14.46 48.29
N ALA A 220 18.29 15.07 48.04
CA ALA A 220 18.08 16.50 48.17
C ALA A 220 18.50 16.96 49.58
N ARG A 221 19.53 17.81 49.65
CA ARG A 221 19.84 18.56 50.88
C ARG A 221 18.73 19.60 51.07
N ARG A 222 17.84 19.35 52.04
CA ARG A 222 16.91 20.36 52.57
C ARG A 222 17.73 21.54 53.08
N ARG A 223 17.57 22.72 52.48
CA ARG A 223 17.97 24.00 53.09
C ARG A 223 16.78 24.52 53.91
N PRO A 224 16.97 24.97 55.16
CA PRO A 224 15.91 25.55 55.97
C PRO A 224 15.56 26.97 55.48
N GLY A 225 14.28 27.30 55.58
CA GLY A 225 13.66 28.46 54.93
C GLY A 225 14.03 29.83 55.49
N ARG A 226 13.73 30.85 54.68
CA ARG A 226 13.51 32.22 55.09
C ARG A 226 12.35 32.79 54.27
N TYR A 227 11.23 33.03 54.94
CA TYR A 227 10.15 33.92 54.49
C TYR A 227 10.65 35.36 54.44
N PRO A 228 10.25 36.18 53.46
CA PRO A 228 10.12 37.62 53.65
C PRO A 228 8.69 38.00 54.08
N PRO A 229 8.53 39.08 54.87
CA PRO A 229 7.27 39.42 55.52
C PRO A 229 6.28 40.12 54.59
N ARG A 230 4.99 39.93 54.87
CA ARG A 230 3.90 40.80 54.45
C ARG A 230 3.87 42.04 55.35
N GLY A 231 3.76 43.22 54.73
CA GLY A 231 3.23 44.47 55.30
C GLY A 231 2.77 45.33 54.12
N LEU A 232 1.46 45.50 53.90
CA LEU A 232 0.65 46.63 54.42
C LEU A 232 1.17 48.00 53.97
N GLN A 233 0.72 48.44 52.80
CA GLN A 233 -0.20 49.56 52.60
C GLN A 233 -0.91 49.40 51.25
#